data_AF-A0A1G0D543-F1
#
_entry.id   AF-A0A1G0D543-F1
#
_cell.length_a   1.000
_cell.length_b   1.000
_cell.length_c   1.000
_cell.angle_alpha   90.00
_cell.angle_beta   90.00
_cell.angle_gamma   90.00
#
_symmetry.space_group_name_H-M   'P 1'
#
loop_
_entity.id
_entity.type
_entity.pdbx_description
1 polymer ?
#
loop_
_entity_poly.entity_id
_entity_poly.type
_entity_poly.pdbx_seq_one_letter_code
_entity_poly.pdbx_strand_id
1 'polypeptide(L)'
;MYRPKNGHISAASNSALALATGEYVALLDHDDTLADHALHFMVGALNQNPSAQIFYSDEDKIDEYGNRTEPHFKPDWNPDLFFSQNYVCHLGIYRRDLLERIGGFRTGVEGSQDQDLLLRCLPYVTPAEIVHIPEVLYHWRMGEGSTALASGEKSYTTEAGVKALRDYFCSQGQNEVCVEAGVVPNTYRVRYPIPVPEPLVSLLVPTRDMLEVLEPCISSILNRTSYQNYEIIILDNESTQAATLAYFEHIQAEDTRVSVLPYHHPFNYSAINNYGVQHAKGELIGLINNDIEVISPEWLTEMVSHALRPGIGCVGAKLYYADNTIQHAGVILGIGGVANHPHKNFPKESHGYFARLSVVQNFSAVTAACLLVRKTIYEEVGGLEEGFLKVAFNDVDFCLKVREAGFRNLWTPYAELYHHESKSRGTEDTPEKHARFVSEVLYMQEKWKDQLALDPMYSPNLTHERTDFSITTLCGNSADPLPPLNQEK
;
A
#
# COMPACT_ATOMS: atom_id res chain seq x y z
N MET A 1 3.25 -23.62 35.96
CA MET A 1 1.81 -23.85 36.18
C MET A 1 1.34 -24.85 35.14
N TYR A 2 0.53 -25.83 35.53
CA TYR A 2 0.01 -26.86 34.61
C TYR A 2 -1.51 -26.79 34.61
N ARG A 3 -2.11 -26.71 33.43
CA ARG A 3 -3.57 -26.77 33.29
C ARG A 3 -4.01 -28.24 33.40
N PRO A 4 -5.08 -28.57 34.16
CA PRO A 4 -5.56 -29.94 34.29
C PRO A 4 -6.26 -30.47 33.03
N LYS A 5 -6.60 -29.58 32.08
CA LYS A 5 -7.18 -29.91 30.78
C LYS A 5 -6.50 -29.07 29.70
N ASN A 6 -6.23 -29.70 28.54
CA ASN A 6 -5.80 -28.98 27.35
C ASN A 6 -6.91 -28.01 26.93
N GLY A 7 -6.62 -26.71 26.97
CA GLY A 7 -7.53 -25.64 26.56
C GLY A 7 -7.06 -24.90 25.32
N HIS A 8 -6.12 -25.49 24.57
CA HIS A 8 -5.43 -24.85 23.45
C HIS A 8 -4.73 -23.53 23.84
N ILE A 9 -4.23 -22.80 22.84
CA ILE A 9 -3.36 -21.65 23.02
C ILE A 9 -4.06 -20.52 23.77
N SER A 10 -5.26 -20.10 23.38
CA SER A 10 -5.94 -18.95 23.99
C SER A 10 -6.17 -19.15 25.50
N ALA A 11 -6.60 -20.34 25.92
CA ALA A 11 -6.82 -20.60 27.34
C ALA A 11 -5.49 -20.72 28.10
N ALA A 12 -4.46 -21.34 27.51
CA ALA A 12 -3.12 -21.38 28.09
C ALA A 12 -2.55 -19.98 28.31
N SER A 13 -2.61 -19.12 27.29
CA SER A 13 -2.16 -17.73 27.35
C SER A 13 -2.93 -16.91 28.38
N ASN A 14 -4.25 -17.10 28.51
CA ASN A 14 -5.02 -16.45 29.58
C ASN A 14 -4.63 -16.89 30.99
N SER A 15 -4.29 -18.17 31.19
CA SER A 15 -3.80 -18.65 32.48
C SER A 15 -2.42 -18.07 32.80
N ALA A 16 -1.57 -17.83 31.80
CA ALA A 16 -0.30 -17.13 31.98
C ALA A 16 -0.50 -15.63 32.26
N LEU A 17 -1.40 -14.98 31.51
CA LEU A 17 -1.75 -13.56 31.67
C LEU A 17 -2.24 -13.26 33.09
N ALA A 18 -3.05 -14.14 33.68
CA ALA A 18 -3.53 -14.00 35.06
C ALA A 18 -2.42 -14.07 36.13
N LEU A 19 -1.24 -14.60 35.79
CA LEU A 19 -0.07 -14.67 36.67
C LEU A 19 0.91 -13.52 36.41
N ALA A 20 0.77 -12.80 35.30
CA ALA A 20 1.70 -11.74 34.92
C ALA A 20 1.55 -10.52 35.84
N THR A 21 2.67 -10.04 36.38
CA THR A 21 2.70 -8.87 37.29
C THR A 21 3.35 -7.63 36.66
N GLY A 22 3.93 -7.77 35.47
CA GLY A 22 4.56 -6.66 34.75
C GLY A 22 3.54 -5.62 34.29
N GLU A 23 4.00 -4.39 34.06
CA GLU A 23 3.19 -3.35 33.41
C GLU A 23 2.89 -3.70 31.94
N TYR A 24 3.85 -4.36 31.30
CA TYR A 24 3.76 -4.87 29.93
C TYR A 24 3.84 -6.40 29.93
N VAL A 25 3.17 -6.99 28.95
CA VAL A 25 3.14 -8.44 28.68
C VAL A 25 3.75 -8.69 27.32
N ALA A 26 4.81 -9.49 27.29
CA ALA A 26 5.46 -9.94 26.08
C ALA A 26 4.95 -11.34 25.70
N LEU A 27 4.68 -11.54 24.41
CA LEU A 27 4.30 -12.84 23.87
C LEU A 27 5.52 -13.59 23.35
N LEU A 28 5.68 -14.84 23.78
CA LEU A 28 6.79 -15.72 23.42
C LEU A 28 6.30 -17.17 23.41
N ASP A 29 6.44 -17.83 22.26
CA ASP A 29 6.17 -19.26 22.16
C ASP A 29 7.29 -20.07 22.80
N HIS A 30 6.90 -21.20 23.41
CA HIS A 30 7.80 -22.04 24.21
C HIS A 30 8.96 -22.69 23.43
N ASP A 31 8.83 -22.80 22.12
CA ASP A 31 9.78 -23.38 21.17
C ASP A 31 10.61 -22.33 20.43
N ASP A 32 10.28 -21.05 20.62
CA ASP A 32 10.93 -19.92 19.97
C ASP A 32 11.98 -19.26 20.87
N THR A 33 12.75 -18.34 20.31
CA THR A 33 13.91 -17.76 20.97
C THR A 33 13.93 -16.24 20.79
N LEU A 34 14.28 -15.51 21.85
CA LEU A 34 14.53 -14.08 21.78
C LEU A 34 15.98 -13.82 21.37
N ALA A 35 16.22 -12.73 20.65
CA ALA A 35 17.58 -12.22 20.49
C ALA A 35 18.16 -11.83 21.87
N ASP A 36 19.46 -12.02 22.09
CA ASP A 36 20.12 -11.72 23.38
C ASP A 36 19.91 -10.27 23.84
N HIS A 37 19.74 -9.35 22.89
CA HIS A 37 19.51 -7.92 23.12
C HIS A 37 18.03 -7.51 23.07
N ALA A 38 17.08 -8.44 22.88
CA ALA A 38 15.66 -8.13 22.70
C ALA A 38 15.09 -7.25 23.82
N LEU A 39 15.32 -7.62 25.08
CA LEU A 39 14.82 -6.85 26.22
C LEU A 39 15.48 -5.47 26.34
N HIS A 40 16.73 -5.31 25.91
CA HIS A 40 17.41 -4.01 25.92
C HIS A 40 16.73 -3.03 24.95
N PHE A 41 16.49 -3.46 23.71
CA PHE A 41 15.80 -2.64 22.71
C PHE A 41 14.35 -2.37 23.10
N MET A 42 13.63 -3.38 23.58
CA MET A 42 12.24 -3.23 24.01
C MET A 42 12.10 -2.24 25.17
N VAL A 43 12.91 -2.36 26.22
CA VAL A 43 12.90 -1.42 27.35
C VAL A 43 13.38 -0.03 26.92
N GLY A 44 14.33 0.06 26.00
CA GLY A 44 14.74 1.33 25.38
C GLY A 44 13.57 2.03 24.70
N ALA A 45 12.83 1.32 23.84
CA ALA A 45 11.67 1.84 23.12
C ALA A 45 10.53 2.24 24.08
N LEU A 46 10.29 1.45 25.13
CA LEU A 46 9.32 1.76 26.18
C LEU A 46 9.62 3.10 26.88
N ASN A 47 10.88 3.32 27.24
CA ASN A 47 11.30 4.57 27.89
C ASN A 47 11.21 5.78 26.96
N GLN A 48 11.43 5.58 25.66
CA GLN A 48 11.33 6.64 24.65
C GLN A 48 9.88 6.95 24.27
N ASN A 49 8.96 5.99 24.43
CA ASN A 49 7.56 6.09 24.02
C ASN A 49 6.61 5.76 25.20
N PRO A 50 6.55 6.60 26.24
CA PRO A 50 5.80 6.29 27.46
C PRO A 50 4.27 6.22 27.26
N SER A 51 3.74 6.77 26.16
CA SER A 51 2.32 6.65 25.80
C SER A 51 2.01 5.35 25.05
N ALA A 52 3.03 4.67 24.49
CA ALA A 52 2.80 3.52 23.64
C ALA A 52 2.23 2.33 24.43
N GLN A 53 1.23 1.73 23.80
CA GLN A 53 0.42 0.66 24.37
C GLN A 53 0.80 -0.69 23.78
N ILE A 54 1.35 -0.69 22.57
CA ILE A 54 1.69 -1.89 21.80
C ILE A 54 3.05 -1.68 21.14
N PHE A 55 3.91 -2.68 21.21
CA PHE A 55 5.19 -2.73 20.52
C PHE A 55 5.30 -4.02 19.73
N TYR A 56 5.98 -3.96 18.60
CA TYR A 56 6.36 -5.15 17.84
C TYR A 56 7.74 -4.98 17.20
N SER A 57 8.43 -6.09 16.96
CA SER A 57 9.74 -6.11 16.31
C SER A 57 9.70 -6.80 14.96
N ASP A 58 10.79 -6.67 14.21
CA ASP A 58 11.12 -7.59 13.14
C ASP A 58 11.42 -8.99 13.71
N GLU A 59 11.34 -9.99 12.84
CA GLU A 59 11.53 -11.40 13.18
C GLU A 59 12.26 -12.14 12.06
N ASP A 60 12.82 -13.30 12.36
CA ASP A 60 13.28 -14.26 11.37
C ASP A 60 13.04 -15.68 11.86
N LYS A 61 13.54 -16.66 11.10
CA LYS A 61 13.38 -18.08 11.40
C LYS A 61 14.70 -18.73 11.78
N ILE A 62 14.65 -19.73 12.65
CA ILE A 62 15.76 -20.64 12.92
C ILE A 62 15.43 -22.01 12.31
N ASP A 63 16.31 -22.49 11.42
CA ASP A 63 16.20 -23.82 10.83
C ASP A 63 16.59 -24.95 11.80
N GLU A 64 16.41 -26.20 11.38
CA GLU A 64 16.74 -27.38 12.17
C GLU A 64 18.23 -27.49 12.56
N TYR A 65 19.11 -26.76 11.86
CA TYR A 65 20.55 -26.71 12.11
C TYR A 65 20.96 -25.52 12.99
N GLY A 66 20.02 -24.66 13.37
CA GLY A 66 20.28 -23.47 14.17
C GLY A 66 20.65 -22.23 13.36
N ASN A 67 20.55 -22.25 12.03
CA ASN A 67 20.85 -21.09 11.19
C ASN A 67 19.64 -20.15 11.11
N ARG A 68 19.91 -18.85 11.09
CA ARG A 68 18.91 -17.81 10.87
C ARG A 68 18.58 -17.65 9.39
N THR A 69 17.31 -17.64 9.03
CA THR A 69 16.80 -17.57 7.66
C THR A 69 15.53 -16.71 7.57
N GLU A 70 15.16 -16.28 6.37
CA GLU A 70 13.89 -15.57 6.08
C GLU A 70 13.57 -14.38 7.00
N PRO A 71 14.43 -13.35 7.09
CA PRO A 71 14.12 -12.17 7.89
C PRO A 71 12.92 -11.40 7.32
N HIS A 72 11.95 -11.14 8.19
CA HIS A 72 10.80 -10.29 7.92
C HIS A 72 11.02 -8.90 8.50
N PHE A 73 11.48 -8.01 7.64
CA PHE A 73 11.64 -6.59 7.88
C PHE A 73 10.33 -5.87 7.57
N LYS A 74 9.63 -5.48 8.62
CA LYS A 74 8.25 -4.99 8.60
C LYS A 74 8.24 -3.47 8.41
N PRO A 75 7.14 -2.92 7.86
CA PRO A 75 6.90 -1.48 7.94
C PRO A 75 6.52 -1.07 9.37
N ASP A 76 6.48 0.24 9.61
CA ASP A 76 5.73 0.81 10.72
C ASP A 76 4.23 0.49 10.58
N TRP A 77 3.41 0.91 11.56
CA TRP A 77 2.00 0.52 11.63
C TRP A 77 1.25 0.75 10.31
N ASN A 78 0.89 -0.35 9.66
CA ASN A 78 0.23 -0.42 8.37
C ASN A 78 -1.10 -1.18 8.53
N PRO A 79 -2.16 -0.48 8.91
CA PRO A 79 -3.43 -1.11 9.27
C PRO A 79 -4.08 -1.89 8.12
N ASP A 80 -3.95 -1.43 6.88
CA ASP A 80 -4.49 -2.15 5.73
C ASP A 80 -3.70 -3.44 5.43
N LEU A 81 -2.38 -3.41 5.62
CA LEU A 81 -1.57 -4.62 5.57
C LEU A 81 -1.96 -5.57 6.71
N PHE A 82 -2.16 -5.06 7.93
CA PHE A 82 -2.56 -5.85 9.10
C PHE A 82 -3.93 -6.53 8.92
N PHE A 83 -4.90 -5.84 8.32
CA PHE A 83 -6.20 -6.45 8.00
C PHE A 83 -6.08 -7.51 6.91
N SER A 84 -5.11 -7.37 6.01
CA SER A 84 -4.91 -8.32 4.92
C SER A 84 -4.00 -9.49 5.30
N GLN A 85 -3.12 -9.35 6.30
CA GLN A 85 -2.30 -10.41 6.87
C GLN A 85 -1.78 -10.01 8.26
N ASN A 86 -1.70 -10.97 9.18
CA ASN A 86 -1.07 -10.71 10.47
C ASN A 86 0.45 -10.61 10.32
N TYR A 87 0.99 -9.40 10.18
CA TYR A 87 2.43 -9.16 10.19
C TYR A 87 2.96 -8.75 11.59
N VAL A 88 2.06 -8.43 12.51
CA VAL A 88 2.36 -8.14 13.92
C VAL A 88 2.26 -9.45 14.71
N CYS A 89 3.30 -10.26 14.56
CA CYS A 89 3.45 -11.53 15.27
C CYS A 89 4.28 -11.33 16.55
N HIS A 90 4.96 -12.37 17.02
CA HIS A 90 5.92 -12.27 18.10
C HIS A 90 7.24 -11.65 17.61
N LEU A 91 7.94 -10.81 18.35
CA LEU A 91 7.72 -10.39 19.73
C LEU A 91 6.74 -9.21 19.81
N GLY A 92 5.48 -9.50 20.14
CA GLY A 92 4.46 -8.51 20.44
C GLY A 92 4.45 -8.21 21.93
N ILE A 93 4.50 -6.93 22.29
CA ILE A 93 4.43 -6.47 23.69
C ILE A 93 3.22 -5.55 23.84
N TYR A 94 2.38 -5.83 24.82
CA TYR A 94 1.15 -5.11 25.06
C TYR A 94 1.11 -4.60 26.49
N ARG A 95 0.56 -3.41 26.72
CA ARG A 95 0.22 -2.99 28.08
C ARG A 95 -0.76 -3.95 28.71
N ARG A 96 -0.50 -4.35 29.95
CA ARG A 96 -1.33 -5.33 30.66
C ARG A 96 -2.75 -4.83 30.88
N ASP A 97 -2.92 -3.56 31.23
CA ASP A 97 -4.24 -2.96 31.45
C ASP A 97 -5.08 -2.90 30.16
N LEU A 98 -4.45 -2.73 29.00
CA LEU A 98 -5.08 -2.88 27.70
C LEU A 98 -5.57 -4.33 27.47
N LEU A 99 -4.72 -5.33 27.75
CA LEU A 99 -5.12 -6.74 27.65
C LEU A 99 -6.27 -7.10 28.61
N GLU A 100 -6.23 -6.58 29.83
CA GLU A 100 -7.31 -6.73 30.82
C GLU A 100 -8.61 -6.10 30.33
N ARG A 101 -8.53 -4.89 29.75
CA ARG A 101 -9.68 -4.16 29.19
C ARG A 101 -10.39 -4.95 28.08
N ILE A 102 -9.65 -5.68 27.25
CA ILE A 102 -10.22 -6.50 26.18
C ILE A 102 -10.58 -7.93 26.63
N GLY A 103 -10.30 -8.30 27.88
CA GLY A 103 -10.58 -9.62 28.44
C GLY A 103 -9.58 -10.72 28.04
N GLY A 104 -8.36 -10.36 27.64
CA GLY A 104 -7.30 -11.30 27.26
C GLY A 104 -7.55 -11.99 25.92
N PHE A 105 -7.06 -13.21 25.76
CA PHE A 105 -7.20 -14.04 24.56
C PHE A 105 -8.61 -14.64 24.43
N ARG A 106 -9.13 -14.68 23.21
CA ARG A 106 -10.45 -15.23 22.92
C ARG A 106 -10.35 -16.68 22.45
N THR A 107 -11.24 -17.54 22.94
CA THR A 107 -11.35 -18.94 22.44
C THR A 107 -12.20 -18.99 21.17
N GLY A 108 -11.99 -20.00 20.32
CA GLY A 108 -12.71 -20.17 19.05
C GLY A 108 -12.15 -19.37 17.88
N VAL A 109 -10.90 -18.91 18.02
CA VAL A 109 -10.08 -18.26 16.98
C VAL A 109 -8.64 -18.80 17.02
N GLU A 110 -8.45 -20.00 17.57
CA GLU A 110 -7.16 -20.68 17.60
C GLU A 110 -6.61 -20.80 16.17
N GLY A 111 -5.35 -20.44 15.98
CA GLY A 111 -4.71 -20.26 14.67
C GLY A 111 -4.62 -18.81 14.22
N SER A 112 -5.43 -17.90 14.79
CA SER A 112 -5.40 -16.45 14.54
C SER A 112 -5.53 -15.64 15.85
N GLN A 113 -5.23 -16.27 16.99
CA GLN A 113 -5.42 -15.66 18.31
C GLN A 113 -4.65 -14.34 18.49
N ASP A 114 -3.48 -14.19 17.87
CA ASP A 114 -2.64 -13.00 18.01
C ASP A 114 -3.19 -11.83 17.19
N GLN A 115 -3.66 -12.11 15.97
CA GLN A 115 -4.37 -11.12 15.15
C GLN A 115 -5.68 -10.70 15.84
N ASP A 116 -6.46 -11.65 16.38
CA ASP A 116 -7.68 -11.35 17.15
C ASP A 116 -7.41 -10.49 18.38
N LEU A 117 -6.33 -10.76 19.11
CA LEU A 117 -5.93 -9.98 20.27
C LEU A 117 -5.67 -8.53 19.87
N LEU A 118 -4.82 -8.31 18.87
CA LEU A 118 -4.48 -6.97 18.39
C LEU A 118 -5.70 -6.25 17.78
N LEU A 119 -6.54 -6.95 16.99
CA LEU A 119 -7.81 -6.39 16.47
C LEU A 119 -8.69 -5.84 17.59
N ARG A 120 -8.82 -6.55 18.71
CA ARG A 120 -9.61 -6.10 19.86
C ARG A 120 -8.94 -4.97 20.66
N CYS A 121 -7.63 -4.80 20.55
CA CYS A 121 -6.91 -3.65 21.11
C CYS A 121 -7.13 -2.36 20.31
N LEU A 122 -7.27 -2.43 18.98
CA LEU A 122 -7.33 -1.26 18.09
C LEU A 122 -8.34 -0.17 18.49
N PRO A 123 -9.57 -0.48 18.98
CA PRO A 123 -10.53 0.55 19.39
C PRO A 123 -10.10 1.39 20.61
N TYR A 124 -9.02 0.99 21.29
CA TYR A 124 -8.54 1.60 22.52
C TYR A 124 -7.17 2.25 22.40
N VAL A 125 -6.60 2.26 21.19
CA VAL A 125 -5.28 2.82 20.91
C VAL A 125 -5.32 3.68 19.65
N THR A 126 -4.46 4.67 19.60
CA THR A 126 -4.18 5.45 18.38
C THR A 126 -3.02 4.84 17.60
N PRO A 127 -2.89 5.12 16.30
CA PRO A 127 -1.75 4.67 15.50
C PRO A 127 -0.38 5.00 16.11
N ALA A 128 -0.24 6.16 16.76
CA ALA A 128 1.00 6.60 17.40
C ALA A 128 1.35 5.81 18.68
N GLU A 129 0.40 5.05 19.24
CA GLU A 129 0.62 4.20 20.41
C GLU A 129 1.01 2.76 20.03
N ILE A 130 1.15 2.47 18.73
CA ILE A 130 1.62 1.18 18.19
C ILE A 130 3.02 1.43 17.59
N VAL A 131 4.05 0.93 18.27
CA VAL A 131 5.44 1.25 17.95
C VAL A 131 6.15 0.03 17.36
N HIS A 132 6.75 0.24 16.19
CA HIS A 132 7.64 -0.73 15.56
C HIS A 132 9.09 -0.52 16.04
N ILE A 133 9.79 -1.61 16.30
CA ILE A 133 11.24 -1.64 16.53
C ILE A 133 11.88 -2.40 15.36
N PRO A 134 12.56 -1.71 14.42
CA PRO A 134 13.09 -2.32 13.20
C PRO A 134 14.39 -3.10 13.48
N GLU A 135 14.30 -4.06 14.39
CA GLU A 135 15.37 -4.94 14.82
C GLU A 135 14.82 -6.37 14.89
N VAL A 136 15.62 -7.35 14.48
CA VAL A 136 15.22 -8.76 14.55
C VAL A 136 15.38 -9.25 15.99
N LEU A 137 14.31 -9.15 16.78
CA LEU A 137 14.33 -9.45 18.22
C LEU A 137 13.67 -10.80 18.57
N TYR A 138 13.04 -11.45 17.59
CA TYR A 138 12.37 -12.73 17.72
C TYR A 138 12.82 -13.72 16.66
N HIS A 139 13.01 -14.97 17.06
CA HIS A 139 13.44 -16.06 16.20
C HIS A 139 12.45 -17.22 16.27
N TRP A 140 11.73 -17.45 15.18
CA TRP A 140 10.75 -18.53 15.06
C TRP A 140 11.44 -19.85 14.66
N ARG A 141 11.36 -20.87 15.50
CA ARG A 141 11.95 -22.19 15.22
C ARG A 141 11.08 -23.01 14.26
N MET A 142 11.70 -23.47 13.16
CA MET A 142 11.06 -24.38 12.21
C MET A 142 11.21 -25.83 12.69
N GLY A 143 10.24 -26.34 13.46
CA GLY A 143 10.19 -27.75 13.91
C GLY A 143 9.16 -28.60 13.15
N GLU A 144 9.34 -29.93 13.10
CA GLU A 144 8.33 -30.87 12.56
C GLU A 144 6.96 -30.64 13.23
N GLY A 145 5.93 -30.33 12.43
CA GLY A 145 4.58 -30.00 12.91
C GLY A 145 4.34 -28.51 13.23
N SER A 146 5.36 -27.65 13.09
CA SER A 146 5.24 -26.19 13.21
C SER A 146 4.37 -25.61 12.09
N THR A 147 3.55 -24.62 12.42
CA THR A 147 2.83 -23.79 11.44
C THR A 147 3.77 -23.08 10.47
N ALA A 148 5.04 -22.89 10.83
CA ALA A 148 6.08 -22.33 9.96
C ALA A 148 6.37 -23.20 8.71
N LEU A 149 6.18 -24.52 8.79
CA LEU A 149 6.40 -25.47 7.70
C LEU A 149 5.11 -25.86 6.97
N ALA A 150 3.93 -25.63 7.57
CA ALA A 150 2.67 -26.26 7.20
C ALA A 150 1.52 -25.26 6.93
N SER A 151 1.82 -24.04 6.47
CA SER A 151 0.79 -23.06 6.07
C SER A 151 -0.16 -23.58 4.99
N GLY A 152 0.25 -24.61 4.23
CA GLY A 152 -0.58 -25.30 3.24
C GLY A 152 -1.51 -26.41 3.76
N GLU A 153 -1.42 -26.85 5.03
CA GLU A 153 -2.11 -28.09 5.48
C GLU A 153 -3.31 -27.89 6.40
N LYS A 154 -3.67 -26.66 6.76
CA LYS A 154 -4.67 -26.44 7.81
C LYS A 154 -5.59 -25.24 7.54
N SER A 155 -6.71 -25.47 6.84
CA SER A 155 -7.73 -24.45 6.52
C SER A 155 -8.25 -23.68 7.74
N TYR A 156 -8.18 -24.29 8.92
CA TYR A 156 -8.70 -23.71 10.16
C TYR A 156 -8.03 -22.39 10.56
N THR A 157 -6.75 -22.15 10.24
CA THR A 157 -6.08 -20.88 10.60
C THR A 157 -6.62 -19.71 9.79
N THR A 158 -6.81 -19.92 8.49
CA THR A 158 -7.44 -18.95 7.59
C THR A 158 -8.90 -18.69 8.01
N GLU A 159 -9.66 -19.74 8.31
CA GLU A 159 -11.05 -19.61 8.78
C GLU A 159 -11.13 -18.83 10.11
N ALA A 160 -10.20 -19.08 11.03
CA ALA A 160 -10.10 -18.36 12.30
C ALA A 160 -9.81 -16.86 12.09
N GLY A 161 -8.92 -16.51 11.15
CA GLY A 161 -8.62 -15.12 10.84
C GLY A 161 -9.75 -14.38 10.13
N VAL A 162 -10.42 -15.03 9.17
CA VAL A 162 -11.66 -14.50 8.56
C VAL A 162 -12.70 -14.22 9.65
N LYS A 163 -12.86 -15.13 10.60
CA LYS A 163 -13.77 -14.96 11.73
C LYS A 163 -13.34 -13.79 12.63
N ALA A 164 -12.06 -13.68 12.99
CA ALA A 164 -11.54 -12.60 13.83
C ALA A 164 -11.78 -11.21 13.21
N LEU A 165 -11.47 -11.06 11.93
CA LEU A 165 -11.69 -9.81 11.18
C LEU A 165 -13.18 -9.48 11.05
N ARG A 166 -14.04 -10.46 10.72
CA ARG A 166 -15.48 -10.26 10.64
C ARG A 166 -16.05 -9.81 11.98
N ASP A 167 -15.68 -10.48 13.07
CA ASP A 167 -16.10 -10.12 14.42
C ASP A 167 -15.63 -8.69 14.77
N TYR A 168 -14.41 -8.32 14.39
CA TYR A 168 -13.87 -6.97 14.56
C TYR A 168 -14.72 -5.92 13.81
N PHE A 169 -14.92 -6.06 12.50
CA PHE A 169 -15.69 -5.08 11.72
C PHE A 169 -17.15 -4.97 12.21
N CYS A 170 -17.80 -6.07 12.54
CA CYS A 170 -19.12 -6.07 13.18
C CYS A 170 -19.12 -5.29 14.51
N SER A 171 -18.10 -5.46 15.35
CA SER A 171 -17.98 -4.72 16.61
C SER A 171 -17.80 -3.21 16.41
N GLN A 172 -17.25 -2.79 15.27
CA GLN A 172 -17.11 -1.39 14.87
C GLN A 172 -18.35 -0.84 14.14
N GLY A 173 -19.45 -1.60 14.10
CA GLY A 173 -20.68 -1.22 13.41
C GLY A 173 -20.63 -1.36 11.89
N GLN A 174 -19.59 -1.98 11.33
CA GLN A 174 -19.37 -2.14 9.89
C GLN A 174 -19.87 -3.51 9.40
N ASN A 175 -21.16 -3.78 9.57
CA ASN A 175 -21.78 -5.08 9.27
C ASN A 175 -21.83 -5.42 7.77
N GLU A 176 -21.69 -4.41 6.91
CA GLU A 176 -21.70 -4.56 5.45
C GLU A 176 -20.30 -4.87 4.89
N VAL A 177 -19.25 -4.83 5.72
CA VAL A 177 -17.90 -5.22 5.31
C VAL A 177 -17.82 -6.74 5.18
N CYS A 178 -17.42 -7.21 4.01
CA CYS A 178 -17.22 -8.62 3.73
C CYS A 178 -15.73 -8.98 3.88
N VAL A 179 -15.45 -10.07 4.59
CA VAL A 179 -14.09 -10.60 4.75
C VAL A 179 -14.02 -11.99 4.13
N GLU A 180 -13.07 -12.17 3.23
CA GLU A 180 -12.83 -13.38 2.45
C GLU A 180 -11.38 -13.84 2.62
N ALA A 181 -11.13 -15.13 2.41
CA ALA A 181 -9.77 -15.64 2.32
C ALA A 181 -9.08 -15.05 1.08
N GLY A 182 -7.82 -14.65 1.24
CA GLY A 182 -6.95 -14.23 0.14
C GLY A 182 -6.40 -15.41 -0.66
N VAL A 183 -5.61 -15.10 -1.68
CA VAL A 183 -5.05 -16.12 -2.61
C VAL A 183 -3.90 -16.92 -2.01
N VAL A 184 -3.26 -16.40 -0.95
CA VAL A 184 -2.20 -17.06 -0.18
C VAL A 184 -2.77 -17.45 1.21
N PRO A 185 -2.39 -18.61 1.80
CA PRO A 185 -2.84 -18.97 3.15
C PRO A 185 -2.60 -17.85 4.18
N ASN A 186 -3.55 -17.68 5.11
CA ASN A 186 -3.53 -16.63 6.14
C ASN A 186 -3.42 -15.18 5.63
N THR A 187 -3.82 -14.96 4.37
CA THR A 187 -4.11 -13.63 3.84
C THR A 187 -5.61 -13.45 3.68
N TYR A 188 -6.07 -12.21 3.62
CA TYR A 188 -7.49 -11.85 3.62
C TYR A 188 -7.77 -10.73 2.63
N ARG A 189 -8.97 -10.76 2.05
CA ARG A 189 -9.53 -9.65 1.29
C ARG A 189 -10.68 -9.04 2.08
N VAL A 190 -10.58 -7.75 2.36
CA VAL A 190 -11.64 -6.97 2.99
C VAL A 190 -12.33 -6.12 1.94
N ARG A 191 -13.60 -6.42 1.66
CA ARG A 191 -14.44 -5.69 0.71
C ARG A 191 -15.36 -4.73 1.45
N TYR A 192 -15.26 -3.45 1.10
CA TYR A 192 -16.07 -2.39 1.68
C TYR A 192 -17.31 -2.11 0.82
N PRO A 193 -18.46 -1.75 1.41
CA PRO A 193 -19.65 -1.42 0.65
C PRO A 193 -19.49 -0.10 -0.10
N ILE A 194 -20.21 0.04 -1.21
CA ILE A 194 -20.38 1.29 -1.95
C ILE A 194 -21.83 1.74 -1.77
N PRO A 195 -22.09 3.03 -1.49
CA PRO A 195 -23.45 3.52 -1.33
C PRO A 195 -24.26 3.42 -2.63
N VAL A 196 -25.57 3.34 -2.49
CA VAL A 196 -26.53 3.43 -3.59
C VAL A 196 -27.33 4.73 -3.45
N PRO A 197 -27.33 5.63 -4.45
CA PRO A 197 -26.66 5.52 -5.75
C PRO A 197 -25.13 5.58 -5.64
N GLU A 198 -24.45 4.90 -6.57
CA GLU A 198 -22.99 4.96 -6.74
C GLU A 198 -22.53 6.42 -6.94
N PRO A 199 -21.43 6.87 -6.31
CA PRO A 199 -20.91 8.23 -6.52
C PRO A 199 -20.32 8.38 -7.94
N LEU A 200 -20.44 9.57 -8.51
CA LEU A 200 -19.86 9.84 -9.83
C LEU A 200 -18.33 9.90 -9.74
N VAL A 201 -17.66 9.19 -10.64
CA VAL A 201 -16.21 9.28 -10.84
C VAL A 201 -15.90 10.07 -12.12
N SER A 202 -15.06 11.09 -12.04
CA SER A 202 -14.51 11.76 -13.23
C SER A 202 -13.11 11.24 -13.52
N LEU A 203 -12.95 10.52 -14.63
CA LEU A 203 -11.67 10.00 -15.11
C LEU A 203 -11.02 11.04 -16.04
N LEU A 204 -9.91 11.63 -15.59
CA LEU A 204 -9.17 12.66 -16.31
C LEU A 204 -8.06 12.00 -17.14
N VAL A 205 -8.08 12.21 -18.45
CA VAL A 205 -7.15 11.58 -19.41
C VAL A 205 -6.41 12.64 -20.22
N PRO A 206 -5.24 13.14 -19.75
CA PRO A 206 -4.38 14.04 -20.52
C PRO A 206 -3.84 13.37 -21.78
N THR A 207 -3.91 14.06 -22.92
CA THR A 207 -3.40 13.51 -24.18
C THR A 207 -2.96 14.58 -25.17
N ARG A 208 -2.15 14.17 -26.14
CA ARG A 208 -1.79 14.94 -27.33
C ARG A 208 -1.48 13.96 -28.46
N ASP A 209 -2.29 13.98 -29.51
CA ASP A 209 -2.17 13.07 -30.65
C ASP A 209 -2.09 11.58 -30.22
N MET A 210 -1.40 10.73 -30.99
CA MET A 210 -1.19 9.29 -30.69
C MET A 210 -2.51 8.51 -30.52
N LEU A 211 -3.40 8.61 -31.51
CA LEU A 211 -4.70 7.94 -31.47
C LEU A 211 -4.57 6.43 -31.23
N GLU A 212 -3.53 5.79 -31.77
CA GLU A 212 -3.21 4.38 -31.59
C GLU A 212 -2.93 3.97 -30.15
N VAL A 213 -2.71 4.94 -29.26
CA VAL A 213 -2.54 4.76 -27.81
C VAL A 213 -3.83 5.14 -27.07
N LEU A 214 -4.41 6.28 -27.41
CA LEU A 214 -5.60 6.81 -26.74
C LEU A 214 -6.85 5.95 -26.97
N GLU A 215 -7.13 5.55 -28.21
CA GLU A 215 -8.36 4.81 -28.54
C GLU A 215 -8.44 3.47 -27.80
N PRO A 216 -7.37 2.64 -27.73
CA PRO A 216 -7.37 1.44 -26.89
C PRO A 216 -7.65 1.73 -25.41
N CYS A 217 -7.09 2.81 -24.86
CA CYS A 217 -7.31 3.22 -23.48
C CYS A 217 -8.80 3.53 -23.24
N ILE A 218 -9.37 4.47 -23.99
CA ILE A 218 -10.78 4.88 -23.84
C ILE A 218 -11.72 3.70 -24.10
N SER A 219 -11.48 2.95 -25.17
CA SER A 219 -12.29 1.78 -25.53
C SER A 219 -12.24 0.70 -24.45
N SER A 220 -11.08 0.46 -23.82
CA SER A 220 -10.98 -0.52 -22.74
C SER A 220 -11.77 -0.08 -21.50
N ILE A 221 -11.73 1.21 -21.15
CA ILE A 221 -12.51 1.76 -20.04
C ILE A 221 -14.01 1.61 -20.32
N LEU A 222 -14.48 2.06 -21.49
CA LEU A 222 -15.90 2.04 -21.83
C LEU A 222 -16.49 0.62 -21.91
N ASN A 223 -15.73 -0.33 -22.46
CA ASN A 223 -16.22 -1.67 -22.77
C ASN A 223 -15.97 -2.71 -21.67
N ARG A 224 -14.96 -2.52 -20.80
CA ARG A 224 -14.59 -3.51 -19.77
C ARG A 224 -14.95 -3.07 -18.36
N THR A 225 -15.12 -1.78 -18.08
CA THR A 225 -15.42 -1.32 -16.71
C THR A 225 -16.85 -1.67 -16.30
N SER A 226 -16.98 -2.34 -15.15
CA SER A 226 -18.27 -2.76 -14.58
C SER A 226 -18.96 -1.71 -13.71
N TYR A 227 -18.20 -0.77 -13.14
CA TYR A 227 -18.75 0.37 -12.41
C TYR A 227 -19.54 1.27 -13.36
N GLN A 228 -20.73 1.75 -12.99
CA GLN A 228 -21.64 2.37 -13.94
C GLN A 228 -21.59 3.90 -13.92
N ASN A 229 -21.38 4.51 -12.75
CA ASN A 229 -21.49 5.96 -12.61
C ASN A 229 -20.16 6.69 -12.79
N TYR A 230 -19.67 6.79 -14.03
CA TYR A 230 -18.45 7.54 -14.35
C TYR A 230 -18.59 8.40 -15.61
N GLU A 231 -17.77 9.45 -15.68
CA GLU A 231 -17.50 10.23 -16.90
C GLU A 231 -16.01 10.19 -17.23
N ILE A 232 -15.69 10.34 -18.51
CA ILE A 232 -14.33 10.45 -19.03
C ILE A 232 -14.15 11.88 -19.56
N ILE A 233 -13.12 12.56 -19.09
CA ILE A 233 -12.74 13.89 -19.52
C ILE A 233 -11.38 13.79 -20.17
N ILE A 234 -11.35 13.78 -21.50
CA ILE A 234 -10.13 13.82 -22.29
C ILE A 234 -9.61 15.26 -22.27
N LEU A 235 -8.40 15.46 -21.79
CA LEU A 235 -7.76 16.77 -21.68
C LEU A 235 -6.79 16.92 -22.85
N ASP A 236 -7.24 17.59 -23.92
CA ASP A 236 -6.50 17.72 -25.17
C ASP A 236 -5.45 18.83 -25.07
N ASN A 237 -4.17 18.46 -25.09
CA ASN A 237 -3.05 19.39 -25.11
C ASN A 237 -2.61 19.74 -26.53
N GLU A 238 -3.54 20.31 -27.29
CA GLU A 238 -3.34 20.83 -28.65
C GLU A 238 -2.96 19.74 -29.65
N SER A 239 -3.77 18.67 -29.73
CA SER A 239 -3.67 17.67 -30.79
C SER A 239 -3.81 18.31 -32.17
N THR A 240 -3.05 17.80 -33.13
CA THR A 240 -2.97 18.35 -34.50
C THR A 240 -3.24 17.32 -35.58
N GLN A 241 -3.15 16.03 -35.25
CA GLN A 241 -3.40 14.96 -36.20
C GLN A 241 -4.89 14.86 -36.51
N ALA A 242 -5.22 14.88 -37.80
CA ALA A 242 -6.60 14.83 -38.28
C ALA A 242 -7.36 13.59 -37.77
N ALA A 243 -6.67 12.46 -37.62
CA ALA A 243 -7.25 11.23 -37.08
C ALA A 243 -7.70 11.40 -35.61
N THR A 244 -6.86 11.99 -34.77
CA THR A 244 -7.17 12.26 -33.35
C THR A 244 -8.34 13.24 -33.22
N LEU A 245 -8.34 14.33 -33.99
CA LEU A 245 -9.43 15.31 -33.98
C LEU A 245 -10.76 14.70 -34.44
N ALA A 246 -10.74 13.89 -35.50
CA ALA A 246 -11.92 13.16 -35.95
C ALA A 246 -12.42 12.16 -34.90
N TYR A 247 -11.52 11.49 -34.18
CA TYR A 247 -11.87 10.61 -33.08
C TYR A 247 -12.55 11.37 -31.93
N PHE A 248 -12.06 12.55 -31.54
CA PHE A 248 -12.70 13.38 -30.51
C PHE A 248 -14.14 13.76 -30.85
N GLU A 249 -14.41 14.12 -32.10
CA GLU A 249 -15.78 14.41 -32.56
C GLU A 249 -16.65 13.15 -32.53
N HIS A 250 -16.08 12.02 -32.98
CA HIS A 250 -16.79 10.74 -33.05
C HIS A 250 -17.18 10.21 -31.67
N ILE A 251 -16.21 10.10 -30.75
CA ILE A 251 -16.41 9.45 -29.44
C ILE A 251 -17.39 10.22 -28.55
N GLN A 252 -17.39 11.56 -28.60
CA GLN A 252 -18.34 12.38 -27.86
C GLN A 252 -19.77 12.27 -28.41
N ALA A 253 -19.92 11.98 -29.71
CA ALA A 253 -21.22 11.73 -30.33
C ALA A 253 -21.72 10.30 -30.05
N GLU A 254 -20.82 9.34 -29.89
CA GLU A 254 -21.12 7.94 -29.63
C GLU A 254 -21.47 7.66 -28.16
N ASP A 255 -20.69 8.20 -27.21
CA ASP A 255 -20.88 7.93 -25.79
C ASP A 255 -20.99 9.22 -24.96
N THR A 256 -22.16 9.42 -24.36
CA THR A 256 -22.47 10.60 -23.55
C THR A 256 -21.62 10.75 -22.28
N ARG A 257 -20.88 9.70 -21.89
CA ARG A 257 -19.96 9.74 -20.75
C ARG A 257 -18.64 10.41 -21.10
N VAL A 258 -18.32 10.58 -22.39
CA VAL A 258 -17.05 11.13 -22.85
C VAL A 258 -17.19 12.60 -23.22
N SER A 259 -16.25 13.42 -22.73
CA SER A 259 -16.10 14.82 -23.12
C SER A 259 -14.65 15.15 -23.39
N VAL A 260 -14.41 16.12 -24.28
CA VAL A 260 -13.06 16.59 -24.62
C VAL A 260 -12.95 18.06 -24.21
N LEU A 261 -11.94 18.37 -23.39
CA LEU A 261 -11.63 19.73 -22.96
C LEU A 261 -10.30 20.19 -23.55
N PRO A 262 -10.27 21.32 -24.26
CA PRO A 262 -9.03 21.86 -24.78
C PRO A 262 -8.18 22.47 -23.66
N TYR A 263 -6.86 22.29 -23.74
CA TYR A 263 -5.86 22.87 -22.85
C TYR A 263 -4.72 23.50 -23.67
N HIS A 264 -4.84 24.82 -23.90
CA HIS A 264 -3.96 25.63 -24.76
C HIS A 264 -2.75 26.20 -24.00
N HIS A 265 -1.95 25.32 -23.41
CA HIS A 265 -0.73 25.69 -22.70
C HIS A 265 0.40 24.69 -22.97
N PRO A 266 1.67 25.05 -22.70
CA PRO A 266 2.76 24.08 -22.72
C PRO A 266 2.45 22.88 -21.83
N PHE A 267 2.86 21.69 -22.27
CA PHE A 267 2.62 20.47 -21.53
C PHE A 267 3.18 20.56 -20.10
N ASN A 268 2.30 20.33 -19.14
CA ASN A 268 2.58 20.22 -17.72
C ASN A 268 1.53 19.26 -17.16
N TYR A 269 1.96 18.07 -16.77
CA TYR A 269 1.07 16.99 -16.31
C TYR A 269 0.27 17.43 -15.08
N SER A 270 0.92 18.12 -14.15
CA SER A 270 0.26 18.66 -12.95
C SER A 270 -0.81 19.68 -13.31
N ALA A 271 -0.48 20.64 -14.17
CA ALA A 271 -1.39 21.74 -14.52
C ALA A 271 -2.59 21.28 -15.34
N ILE A 272 -2.40 20.39 -16.32
CA ILE A 272 -3.51 19.89 -17.13
C ILE A 272 -4.50 19.06 -16.30
N ASN A 273 -4.00 18.24 -15.36
CA ASN A 273 -4.86 17.50 -14.44
C ASN A 273 -5.60 18.42 -13.45
N ASN A 274 -4.91 19.42 -12.87
CA ASN A 274 -5.58 20.42 -12.02
C ASN A 274 -6.68 21.17 -12.78
N TYR A 275 -6.43 21.54 -14.04
CA TYR A 275 -7.44 22.12 -14.94
C TYR A 275 -8.61 21.16 -15.16
N GLY A 276 -8.35 19.86 -15.37
CA GLY A 276 -9.38 18.83 -15.48
C GLY A 276 -10.26 18.71 -14.23
N VAL A 277 -9.66 18.75 -13.04
CA VAL A 277 -10.40 18.68 -11.75
C VAL A 277 -11.39 19.84 -11.59
N GLN A 278 -11.06 21.03 -12.09
CA GLN A 278 -11.96 22.18 -12.07
C GLN A 278 -13.24 21.95 -12.88
N HIS A 279 -13.17 21.11 -13.91
CA HIS A 279 -14.31 20.79 -14.80
C HIS A 279 -14.98 19.45 -14.45
N ALA A 280 -14.34 18.62 -13.63
CA ALA A 280 -14.87 17.35 -13.16
C ALA A 280 -16.13 17.52 -12.31
N LYS A 281 -17.16 16.71 -12.59
CA LYS A 281 -18.42 16.71 -11.83
C LYS A 281 -18.44 15.64 -10.73
N GLY A 282 -17.53 14.68 -10.80
CA GLY A 282 -17.44 13.54 -9.90
C GLY A 282 -17.07 13.94 -8.48
N GLU A 283 -17.60 13.18 -7.53
CA GLU A 283 -17.17 13.22 -6.13
C GLU A 283 -15.76 12.62 -5.98
N LEU A 284 -15.43 11.68 -6.89
CA LEU A 284 -14.13 11.04 -7.00
C LEU A 284 -13.44 11.48 -8.30
N ILE A 285 -12.15 11.76 -8.20
CA ILE A 285 -11.26 12.10 -9.31
C ILE A 285 -10.36 10.91 -9.59
N GLY A 286 -10.35 10.44 -10.83
CA GLY A 286 -9.38 9.49 -11.35
C GLY A 286 -8.34 10.21 -12.19
N LEU A 287 -7.07 10.18 -11.79
CA LEU A 287 -5.95 10.55 -12.65
C LEU A 287 -5.56 9.32 -13.47
N ILE A 288 -5.69 9.42 -14.78
CA ILE A 288 -5.55 8.29 -15.70
C ILE A 288 -4.62 8.68 -16.85
N ASN A 289 -3.55 7.93 -17.05
CA ASN A 289 -2.73 8.11 -18.25
C ASN A 289 -3.45 7.59 -19.49
N ASN A 290 -3.16 8.17 -20.65
CA ASN A 290 -3.84 7.84 -21.91
C ASN A 290 -3.43 6.50 -22.53
N ASP A 291 -2.57 5.73 -21.87
CA ASP A 291 -1.96 4.49 -22.34
C ASP A 291 -2.19 3.32 -21.36
N ILE A 292 -3.21 3.42 -20.50
CA ILE A 292 -3.67 2.30 -19.69
C ILE A 292 -4.60 1.37 -20.47
N GLU A 293 -4.69 0.11 -20.08
CA GLU A 293 -5.67 -0.84 -20.61
C GLU A 293 -6.27 -1.67 -19.48
N VAL A 294 -7.60 -1.67 -19.35
CA VAL A 294 -8.31 -2.40 -18.29
C VAL A 294 -8.12 -3.92 -18.43
N ILE A 295 -7.70 -4.59 -17.34
CA ILE A 295 -7.65 -6.06 -17.24
C ILE A 295 -8.84 -6.58 -16.44
N SER A 296 -9.02 -6.10 -15.19
CA SER A 296 -10.13 -6.53 -14.33
C SER A 296 -11.35 -5.61 -14.47
N PRO A 297 -12.53 -6.13 -14.83
CA PRO A 297 -13.75 -5.32 -14.98
C PRO A 297 -14.14 -4.52 -13.73
N GLU A 298 -13.84 -5.04 -12.55
CA GLU A 298 -14.18 -4.47 -11.24
C GLU A 298 -13.14 -3.47 -10.72
N TRP A 299 -12.12 -3.12 -11.52
CA TRP A 299 -11.02 -2.24 -11.09
C TRP A 299 -11.53 -0.93 -10.45
N LEU A 300 -12.49 -0.26 -11.11
CA LEU A 300 -13.00 1.02 -10.62
C LEU A 300 -13.86 0.84 -9.39
N THR A 301 -14.72 -0.19 -9.35
CA THR A 301 -15.52 -0.56 -8.18
C THR A 301 -14.63 -0.81 -6.96
N GLU A 302 -13.56 -1.58 -7.13
CA GLU A 302 -12.58 -1.86 -6.08
C GLU A 302 -11.96 -0.55 -5.56
N MET A 303 -11.46 0.29 -6.46
CA MET A 303 -10.82 1.55 -6.08
C MET A 303 -11.80 2.51 -5.39
N VAL A 304 -13.04 2.63 -5.89
CA VAL A 304 -14.12 3.43 -5.29
C VAL A 304 -14.42 2.95 -3.87
N SER A 305 -14.54 1.64 -3.66
CA SER A 305 -14.82 1.07 -2.33
C SER A 305 -13.78 1.47 -1.28
N HIS A 306 -12.52 1.65 -1.70
CA HIS A 306 -11.46 2.12 -0.82
C HIS A 306 -11.40 3.65 -0.72
N ALA A 307 -11.59 4.36 -1.83
CA ALA A 307 -11.52 5.82 -1.87
C ALA A 307 -12.66 6.49 -1.09
N LEU A 308 -13.74 5.78 -0.77
CA LEU A 308 -14.82 6.27 0.11
C LEU A 308 -14.53 6.07 1.60
N ARG A 309 -13.53 5.27 1.97
CA ARG A 309 -13.24 4.99 3.37
C ARG A 309 -12.74 6.24 4.10
N PRO A 310 -13.21 6.49 5.33
CA PRO A 310 -12.63 7.52 6.18
C PRO A 310 -11.13 7.30 6.37
N GLY A 311 -10.35 8.38 6.26
CA GLY A 311 -8.90 8.34 6.44
C GLY A 311 -8.10 7.71 5.30
N ILE A 312 -8.72 7.33 4.17
CA ILE A 312 -8.02 7.00 2.92
C ILE A 312 -8.04 8.23 2.01
N GLY A 313 -6.89 8.56 1.43
CA GLY A 313 -6.69 9.68 0.50
C GLY A 313 -6.58 9.18 -0.93
N CYS A 314 -5.38 8.79 -1.36
CA CYS A 314 -5.14 8.23 -2.69
C CYS A 314 -5.28 6.70 -2.71
N VAL A 315 -5.87 6.16 -3.77
CA VAL A 315 -5.95 4.72 -4.05
C VAL A 315 -5.27 4.44 -5.39
N GLY A 316 -4.26 3.56 -5.38
CA GLY A 316 -3.52 3.14 -6.57
C GLY A 316 -3.90 1.72 -7.02
N ALA A 317 -3.90 1.51 -8.33
CA ALA A 317 -4.10 0.21 -8.96
C ALA A 317 -2.79 -0.60 -9.05
N LYS A 318 -2.88 -1.89 -9.36
CA LYS A 318 -1.75 -2.74 -9.78
C LYS A 318 -1.57 -2.60 -11.29
N LEU A 319 -0.39 -2.13 -11.71
CA LEU A 319 -0.10 -1.90 -13.13
C LEU A 319 0.96 -2.88 -13.63
N TYR A 320 0.73 -3.39 -14.83
CA TYR A 320 1.63 -4.29 -15.54
C TYR A 320 2.21 -3.62 -16.78
N TYR A 321 3.44 -4.01 -17.11
CA TYR A 321 3.98 -3.87 -18.45
C TYR A 321 3.30 -4.84 -19.42
N ALA A 322 3.42 -4.57 -20.71
CA ALA A 322 2.84 -5.41 -21.77
C ALA A 322 3.39 -6.86 -21.78
N ASP A 323 4.54 -7.10 -21.17
CA ASP A 323 5.17 -8.42 -21.02
C ASP A 323 4.70 -9.19 -19.77
N ASN A 324 3.67 -8.71 -19.08
CA ASN A 324 3.15 -9.25 -17.82
C ASN A 324 4.13 -9.19 -16.65
N THR A 325 5.08 -8.25 -16.66
CA THR A 325 5.85 -7.92 -15.47
C THR A 325 5.21 -6.76 -14.70
N ILE A 326 5.45 -6.70 -13.40
CA ILE A 326 4.95 -5.65 -12.51
C ILE A 326 5.63 -4.32 -12.86
N GLN A 327 4.82 -3.30 -13.11
CA GLN A 327 5.30 -1.93 -13.20
C GLN A 327 5.04 -1.15 -11.90
N HIS A 328 3.82 -1.26 -11.36
CA HIS A 328 3.40 -0.51 -10.19
C HIS A 328 2.72 -1.41 -9.16
N ALA A 329 3.26 -1.40 -7.95
CA ALA A 329 2.70 -2.06 -6.77
C ALA A 329 2.84 -1.19 -5.51
N GLY A 330 2.57 0.11 -5.66
CA GLY A 330 2.90 1.15 -4.68
C GLY A 330 4.15 1.95 -5.06
N VAL A 331 4.57 2.85 -4.16
CA VAL A 331 5.80 3.63 -4.25
C VAL A 331 6.45 3.67 -2.87
N ILE A 332 7.76 3.41 -2.84
CA ILE A 332 8.62 3.55 -1.68
C ILE A 332 9.53 4.77 -1.89
N LEU A 333 9.63 5.62 -0.87
CA LEU A 333 10.49 6.80 -0.88
C LEU A 333 11.96 6.42 -0.66
N GLY A 334 12.87 7.31 -1.04
CA GLY A 334 14.32 7.14 -0.86
C GLY A 334 14.99 6.23 -1.91
N ILE A 335 14.26 5.27 -2.49
CA ILE A 335 14.82 4.39 -3.53
C ILE A 335 15.23 5.22 -4.76
N GLY A 336 16.49 5.11 -5.16
CA GLY A 336 17.05 5.91 -6.27
C GLY A 336 17.17 7.41 -5.97
N GLY A 337 17.14 7.81 -4.69
CA GLY A 337 17.33 9.19 -4.23
C GLY A 337 16.07 10.04 -4.12
N VAL A 338 14.93 9.56 -4.61
CA VAL A 338 13.61 10.20 -4.43
C VAL A 338 12.55 9.16 -4.13
N ALA A 339 12.16 8.35 -5.12
CA ALA A 339 11.14 7.32 -4.93
C ALA A 339 11.16 6.34 -6.10
N ASN A 340 10.74 5.09 -5.86
CA ASN A 340 10.62 4.08 -6.90
C ASN A 340 9.52 3.06 -6.62
N HIS A 341 9.19 2.24 -7.62
CA HIS A 341 8.16 1.21 -7.52
C HIS A 341 8.75 -0.09 -6.94
N PRO A 342 8.27 -0.56 -5.77
CA PRO A 342 8.63 -1.87 -5.25
C PRO A 342 8.21 -2.99 -6.22
N HIS A 343 8.95 -4.09 -6.21
CA HIS A 343 8.73 -5.29 -7.04
C HIS A 343 8.71 -5.04 -8.55
N LYS A 344 9.23 -3.90 -9.02
CA LYS A 344 9.33 -3.61 -10.45
C LYS A 344 10.02 -4.76 -11.20
N ASN A 345 9.47 -5.14 -12.35
CA ASN A 345 9.87 -6.25 -13.22
C ASN A 345 9.63 -7.66 -12.65
N PHE A 346 8.97 -7.80 -11.49
CA PHE A 346 8.60 -9.13 -11.01
C PHE A 346 7.54 -9.74 -11.95
N PRO A 347 7.49 -11.07 -12.12
CA PRO A 347 6.43 -11.72 -12.88
C PRO A 347 5.04 -11.46 -12.26
N LYS A 348 4.00 -11.41 -13.09
CA LYS A 348 2.61 -11.19 -12.66
C LYS A 348 2.13 -12.15 -11.57
N GLU A 349 2.59 -13.40 -11.63
CA GLU A 349 2.23 -14.48 -10.70
C GLU A 349 3.00 -14.39 -9.37
N SER A 350 3.96 -13.48 -9.23
CA SER A 350 4.72 -13.33 -8.00
C SER A 350 3.85 -12.81 -6.87
N HIS A 351 3.95 -13.45 -5.71
CA HIS A 351 3.37 -12.95 -4.47
C HIS A 351 4.25 -11.88 -3.81
N GLY A 352 5.50 -11.72 -4.27
CA GLY A 352 6.43 -10.71 -3.77
C GLY A 352 6.88 -10.95 -2.34
N TYR A 353 7.54 -9.93 -1.78
CA TYR A 353 8.06 -9.94 -0.42
C TYR A 353 6.93 -10.17 0.59
N PHE A 354 6.97 -11.29 1.31
CA PHE A 354 5.95 -11.68 2.31
C PHE A 354 4.50 -11.47 1.81
N ALA A 355 4.20 -11.97 0.60
CA ALA A 355 2.90 -11.90 -0.06
C ALA A 355 2.37 -10.49 -0.36
N ARG A 356 3.18 -9.43 -0.21
CA ARG A 356 2.77 -8.03 -0.39
C ARG A 356 2.24 -7.70 -1.79
N LEU A 357 2.50 -8.49 -2.84
CA LEU A 357 1.87 -8.29 -4.16
C LEU A 357 0.45 -8.84 -4.29
N SER A 358 -0.04 -9.52 -3.25
CA SER A 358 -1.33 -10.23 -3.23
C SER A 358 -2.32 -9.67 -2.22
N VAL A 359 -1.94 -8.65 -1.46
CA VAL A 359 -2.72 -8.08 -0.35
C VAL A 359 -2.81 -6.56 -0.42
N VAL A 360 -3.93 -6.01 0.06
CA VAL A 360 -4.14 -4.56 0.20
C VAL A 360 -3.22 -4.01 1.28
N GLN A 361 -2.62 -2.85 1.06
CA GLN A 361 -1.76 -2.22 2.06
C GLN A 361 -1.63 -0.71 1.84
N ASN A 362 -1.14 -0.02 2.87
CA ASN A 362 -0.76 1.38 2.76
C ASN A 362 0.66 1.54 2.21
N PHE A 363 0.87 2.58 1.40
CA PHE A 363 2.18 3.02 0.93
C PHE A 363 2.33 4.53 1.14
N SER A 364 3.55 5.04 0.96
CA SER A 364 3.80 6.48 1.04
C SER A 364 3.27 7.21 -0.18
N ALA A 365 3.38 6.61 -1.36
CA ALA A 365 2.73 7.10 -2.56
C ALA A 365 2.21 5.97 -3.46
N VAL A 366 1.37 6.35 -4.41
CA VAL A 366 0.91 5.54 -5.54
C VAL A 366 1.01 6.39 -6.81
N THR A 367 1.06 5.76 -7.98
CA THR A 367 1.29 6.51 -9.22
C THR A 367 0.01 7.12 -9.78
N ALA A 368 0.12 8.33 -10.36
CA ALA A 368 -0.98 8.97 -11.09
C ALA A 368 -1.25 8.36 -12.48
N ALA A 369 -0.52 7.31 -12.91
CA ALA A 369 -0.93 6.55 -14.10
C ALA A 369 -2.33 5.93 -13.95
N CYS A 370 -2.70 5.53 -12.73
CA CYS A 370 -4.07 5.18 -12.35
C CYS A 370 -4.27 5.38 -10.84
N LEU A 371 -4.73 6.58 -10.46
CA LEU A 371 -4.95 6.99 -9.07
C LEU A 371 -6.37 7.51 -8.88
N LEU A 372 -7.06 7.05 -7.84
CA LEU A 372 -8.37 7.55 -7.44
C LEU A 372 -8.31 8.30 -6.10
N VAL A 373 -9.00 9.43 -5.99
CA VAL A 373 -9.02 10.26 -4.78
C VAL A 373 -10.35 11.03 -4.67
N ARG A 374 -10.80 11.33 -3.45
CA ARG A 374 -11.95 12.25 -3.25
C ARG A 374 -11.60 13.64 -3.73
N LYS A 375 -12.48 14.26 -4.52
CA LYS A 375 -12.30 15.62 -5.03
C LYS A 375 -12.02 16.62 -3.90
N THR A 376 -12.74 16.48 -2.78
CA THR A 376 -12.54 17.32 -1.59
C THR A 376 -11.13 17.23 -1.01
N ILE A 377 -10.52 16.04 -1.00
CA ILE A 377 -9.13 15.86 -0.55
C ILE A 377 -8.15 16.46 -1.55
N TYR A 378 -8.39 16.24 -2.84
CA TYR A 378 -7.57 16.84 -3.89
C TYR A 378 -7.52 18.37 -3.75
N GLU A 379 -8.66 18.99 -3.53
CA GLU A 379 -8.80 20.44 -3.32
C GLU A 379 -8.20 20.90 -1.99
N GLU A 380 -8.40 20.13 -0.91
CA GLU A 380 -7.86 20.43 0.43
C GLU A 380 -6.34 20.55 0.44
N VAL A 381 -5.65 19.69 -0.31
CA VAL A 381 -4.17 19.69 -0.38
C VAL A 381 -3.60 20.55 -1.52
N GLY A 382 -4.47 21.28 -2.24
CA GLY A 382 -4.07 22.18 -3.33
C GLY A 382 -3.67 21.47 -4.64
N GLY A 383 -4.11 20.23 -4.86
CA GLY A 383 -3.89 19.48 -6.10
C GLY A 383 -2.43 19.11 -6.38
N LEU A 384 -2.08 18.88 -7.64
CA LEU A 384 -0.71 18.56 -8.08
C LEU A 384 0.16 19.84 -8.11
N GLU A 385 1.47 19.71 -7.84
CA GLU A 385 2.41 20.84 -7.85
C GLU A 385 2.80 21.26 -9.27
N GLU A 386 2.17 22.32 -9.78
CA GLU A 386 2.37 22.77 -11.16
C GLU A 386 3.66 23.58 -11.40
N GLY A 387 4.18 24.24 -10.37
CA GLY A 387 5.28 25.19 -10.50
C GLY A 387 6.62 24.47 -10.68
N PHE A 388 6.85 23.45 -9.84
CA PHE A 388 8.12 22.76 -9.75
C PHE A 388 8.11 21.34 -10.32
N LEU A 389 6.96 20.65 -10.34
CA LEU A 389 6.85 19.24 -10.75
C LEU A 389 5.95 19.12 -11.98
N LYS A 390 6.53 19.34 -13.16
CA LYS A 390 5.77 19.38 -14.43
C LYS A 390 5.55 18.00 -15.03
N VAL A 391 6.47 17.05 -14.79
CA VAL A 391 6.46 15.74 -15.46
C VAL A 391 6.78 14.60 -14.48
N ALA A 392 7.84 14.72 -13.68
CA ALA A 392 8.23 13.68 -12.74
C ALA A 392 7.78 13.99 -11.30
N PHE A 393 7.57 12.93 -10.51
CA PHE A 393 7.31 12.97 -9.06
C PHE A 393 6.09 13.78 -8.58
N ASN A 394 5.26 14.30 -9.49
CA ASN A 394 4.05 15.06 -9.12
C ASN A 394 3.06 14.21 -8.31
N ASP A 395 2.96 12.92 -8.62
CA ASP A 395 2.14 11.94 -7.91
C ASP A 395 2.70 11.61 -6.52
N VAL A 396 4.03 11.51 -6.40
CA VAL A 396 4.72 11.34 -5.12
C VAL A 396 4.49 12.56 -4.22
N ASP A 397 4.76 13.79 -4.70
CA ASP A 397 4.48 15.02 -3.94
C ASP A 397 3.02 15.11 -3.50
N PHE A 398 2.09 14.82 -4.41
CA PHE A 398 0.66 14.84 -4.10
C PHE A 398 0.29 13.84 -3.00
N CYS A 399 0.74 12.61 -3.12
CA CYS A 399 0.55 11.58 -2.11
C CYS A 399 1.14 11.99 -0.74
N LEU A 400 2.28 12.68 -0.72
CA LEU A 400 2.89 13.17 0.52
C LEU A 400 2.08 14.31 1.15
N LYS A 401 1.56 15.27 0.34
CA LYS A 401 0.64 16.31 0.84
C LYS A 401 -0.65 15.69 1.43
N VAL A 402 -1.20 14.68 0.77
CA VAL A 402 -2.36 13.92 1.26
C VAL A 402 -2.06 13.24 2.59
N ARG A 403 -0.85 12.74 2.79
CA ARG A 403 -0.40 12.17 4.07
C ARG A 403 -0.23 13.21 5.16
N GLU A 404 0.34 14.38 4.84
CA GLU A 404 0.46 15.48 5.80
C GLU A 404 -0.91 16.00 6.27
N ALA A 405 -1.93 15.93 5.42
CA ALA A 405 -3.31 16.23 5.79
C ALA A 405 -3.97 15.14 6.67
N GLY A 406 -3.25 14.07 7.03
CA GLY A 406 -3.71 13.01 7.93
C GLY A 406 -4.41 11.83 7.25
N PHE A 407 -4.38 11.75 5.92
CA PHE A 407 -4.91 10.61 5.18
C PHE A 407 -3.84 9.55 4.91
N ARG A 408 -4.25 8.32 4.65
CA ARG A 408 -3.36 7.24 4.20
C ARG A 408 -3.54 7.00 2.72
N ASN A 409 -2.44 6.76 2.01
CA ASN A 409 -2.49 6.26 0.64
C ASN A 409 -2.53 4.74 0.67
N LEU A 410 -3.31 4.17 -0.24
CA LEU A 410 -3.60 2.75 -0.30
C LEU A 410 -3.32 2.22 -1.70
N TRP A 411 -2.79 1.02 -1.76
CA TRP A 411 -2.66 0.26 -3.00
C TRP A 411 -3.48 -1.03 -2.89
N THR A 412 -4.21 -1.37 -3.95
CA THR A 412 -4.98 -2.61 -4.03
C THR A 412 -4.47 -3.50 -5.17
N PRO A 413 -4.21 -4.80 -4.91
CA PRO A 413 -3.85 -5.76 -5.95
C PRO A 413 -5.04 -6.18 -6.82
N TYR A 414 -6.27 -5.76 -6.46
CA TYR A 414 -7.51 -6.22 -7.09
C TYR A 414 -8.06 -5.27 -8.15
N ALA A 415 -7.36 -4.17 -8.43
CA ALA A 415 -7.57 -3.31 -9.59
C ALA A 415 -6.36 -3.46 -10.51
N GLU A 416 -6.51 -4.17 -11.62
CA GLU A 416 -5.41 -4.56 -12.51
C GLU A 416 -5.58 -3.95 -13.89
N LEU A 417 -4.54 -3.27 -14.36
CA LEU A 417 -4.48 -2.65 -15.68
C LEU A 417 -3.09 -2.85 -16.29
N TYR A 418 -2.99 -2.85 -17.61
CA TYR A 418 -1.72 -2.59 -18.29
C TYR A 418 -1.46 -1.09 -18.33
N HIS A 419 -0.19 -0.70 -18.32
CA HIS A 419 0.25 0.66 -18.62
C HIS A 419 1.39 0.57 -19.63
N HIS A 420 1.12 0.99 -20.86
CA HIS A 420 2.00 0.81 -22.02
C HIS A 420 3.14 1.85 -22.09
N GLU A 421 3.69 2.17 -20.92
CA GLU A 421 4.58 3.29 -20.53
C GLU A 421 5.37 4.01 -21.64
N SER A 422 5.34 5.33 -21.60
CA SER A 422 6.23 6.24 -22.35
C SER A 422 6.16 6.13 -23.88
N LYS A 423 5.14 5.47 -24.45
CA LYS A 423 4.90 5.47 -25.91
C LYS A 423 4.66 6.88 -26.46
N SER A 424 3.97 7.75 -25.71
CA SER A 424 3.66 9.13 -26.12
C SER A 424 4.70 10.16 -25.68
N ARG A 425 5.35 9.95 -24.53
CA ARG A 425 6.33 10.90 -23.93
C ARG A 425 7.76 10.75 -24.47
N GLY A 426 8.17 9.53 -24.86
CA GLY A 426 9.56 9.20 -25.16
C GLY A 426 10.45 9.16 -23.91
N THR A 427 11.75 8.92 -24.11
CA THR A 427 12.76 8.86 -23.04
C THR A 427 13.25 10.25 -22.63
N GLU A 428 13.91 10.35 -21.47
CA GLU A 428 14.67 11.54 -21.06
C GLU A 428 15.95 11.62 -21.91
N ASP A 429 15.85 12.13 -23.13
CA ASP A 429 16.91 12.01 -24.15
C ASP A 429 17.48 13.36 -24.62
N THR A 430 16.87 14.49 -24.24
CA THR A 430 17.38 15.83 -24.56
C THR A 430 18.00 16.51 -23.34
N PRO A 431 18.94 17.47 -23.53
CA PRO A 431 19.50 18.25 -22.43
C PRO A 431 18.44 19.01 -21.61
N GLU A 432 17.39 19.50 -22.25
CA GLU A 432 16.30 20.22 -21.59
C GLU A 432 15.45 19.31 -20.70
N LYS A 433 15.16 18.10 -21.19
CA LYS A 433 14.45 17.05 -20.43
C LYS A 433 15.25 16.64 -19.19
N HIS A 434 16.54 16.36 -19.37
CA HIS A 434 17.46 16.07 -18.26
C HIS A 434 17.53 17.21 -17.24
N ALA A 435 17.70 18.46 -17.69
CA ALA A 435 17.77 19.61 -16.81
C ALA A 435 16.48 19.79 -16.00
N ARG A 436 15.31 19.59 -16.64
CA ARG A 436 14.01 19.58 -15.95
C ARG A 436 13.96 18.47 -14.91
N PHE A 437 14.27 17.22 -15.29
CA PHE A 437 14.23 16.08 -14.38
C PHE A 437 15.13 16.29 -13.15
N VAL A 438 16.37 16.79 -13.36
CA VAL A 438 17.28 17.13 -12.26
C VAL A 438 16.68 18.20 -11.34
N SER A 439 16.04 19.23 -11.89
CA SER A 439 15.37 20.26 -11.06
C SER A 439 14.20 19.72 -10.24
N GLU A 440 13.43 18.77 -10.81
CA GLU A 440 12.32 18.09 -10.12
C GLU A 440 12.84 17.19 -8.99
N VAL A 441 13.94 16.47 -9.22
CA VAL A 441 14.65 15.70 -8.18
C VAL A 441 15.10 16.61 -7.03
N LEU A 442 15.78 17.71 -7.34
CA LEU A 442 16.27 18.63 -6.31
C LEU A 442 15.14 19.26 -5.49
N TYR A 443 14.01 19.59 -6.13
CA TYR A 443 12.82 20.06 -5.42
C TYR A 443 12.30 19.01 -4.43
N MET A 444 12.17 17.75 -4.86
CA MET A 444 11.70 16.67 -3.98
C MET A 444 12.65 16.44 -2.80
N GLN A 445 13.96 16.46 -3.06
CA GLN A 445 14.98 16.28 -2.04
C GLN A 445 15.01 17.41 -1.01
N GLU A 446 14.74 18.65 -1.44
CA GLU A 446 14.68 19.80 -0.53
C GLU A 446 13.37 19.81 0.26
N LYS A 447 12.23 19.64 -0.41
CA LYS A 447 10.91 19.76 0.21
C LYS A 447 10.57 18.59 1.13
N TRP A 448 10.88 17.36 0.72
CA TRP A 448 10.46 16.13 1.39
C TRP A 448 11.62 15.39 2.06
N LYS A 449 12.72 16.10 2.34
CA LYS A 449 13.97 15.54 2.83
C LYS A 449 13.79 14.50 3.95
N ASP A 450 12.99 14.83 4.96
CA ASP A 450 12.82 13.99 6.14
C ASP A 450 12.02 12.72 5.82
N GLN A 451 10.96 12.84 5.02
CA GLN A 451 10.14 11.71 4.57
C GLN A 451 10.91 10.81 3.59
N LEU A 452 11.77 11.39 2.74
CA LEU A 452 12.63 10.62 1.84
C LEU A 452 13.73 9.85 2.57
N ALA A 453 14.17 10.35 3.73
CA ALA A 453 15.18 9.69 4.55
C ALA A 453 14.63 8.47 5.29
N LEU A 454 13.35 8.51 5.70
CA LEU A 454 12.68 7.43 6.42
C LEU A 454 11.24 7.26 5.94
N ASP A 455 11.02 6.30 5.06
CA ASP A 455 9.67 5.89 4.64
C ASP A 455 9.08 4.92 5.68
N PRO A 456 8.01 5.27 6.40
CA PRO A 456 7.41 4.37 7.39
C PRO A 456 6.80 3.10 6.77
N MET A 457 6.62 3.04 5.45
CA MET A 457 6.09 1.88 4.73
C MET A 457 7.21 0.92 4.27
N TYR A 458 8.46 1.22 4.60
CA TYR A 458 9.67 0.48 4.26
C TYR A 458 10.58 0.33 5.48
N SER A 459 11.18 -0.84 5.66
CA SER A 459 12.11 -1.04 6.78
C SER A 459 13.47 -0.39 6.47
N PRO A 460 14.12 0.27 7.45
CA PRO A 460 15.46 0.82 7.28
C PRO A 460 16.54 -0.27 7.06
N ASN A 461 16.21 -1.54 7.30
CA ASN A 461 17.11 -2.68 7.07
C ASN A 461 17.13 -3.16 5.60
N LEU A 462 16.29 -2.57 4.75
CA LEU A 462 16.18 -2.91 3.34
C LEU A 462 16.92 -1.90 2.46
N THR A 463 17.36 -2.32 1.28
CA THR A 463 18.14 -1.45 0.38
C THR A 463 17.30 -0.34 -0.25
N HIS A 464 17.92 0.84 -0.45
CA HIS A 464 17.38 1.92 -1.29
C HIS A 464 17.99 1.93 -2.71
N GLU A 465 18.81 0.93 -3.06
CA GLU A 465 19.43 0.82 -4.39
C GLU A 465 18.61 -0.04 -5.36
N ARG A 466 17.85 -1.01 -4.83
CA ARG A 466 17.04 -1.97 -5.60
C ARG A 466 15.59 -1.93 -5.16
N THR A 467 14.71 -2.45 -6.01
CA THR A 467 13.25 -2.48 -5.81
C THR A 467 12.74 -3.83 -5.31
N ASP A 468 13.63 -4.74 -4.87
CA ASP A 468 13.34 -6.16 -4.65
C ASP A 468 13.20 -6.56 -3.17
N PHE A 469 13.23 -5.61 -2.23
CA PHE A 469 13.26 -5.86 -0.78
C PHE A 469 14.48 -6.68 -0.33
N SER A 470 15.59 -6.61 -1.06
CA SER A 470 16.84 -7.18 -0.59
C SER A 470 17.39 -6.39 0.61
N ILE A 471 18.13 -7.09 1.47
CA ILE A 471 18.73 -6.53 2.67
C ILE A 471 19.78 -5.48 2.28
N THR A 472 19.87 -4.40 3.06
CA THR A 472 20.96 -3.44 2.92
C THR A 472 22.30 -4.12 3.19
N THR A 473 23.24 -4.02 2.26
CA THR A 473 24.60 -4.59 2.43
C THR A 473 25.57 -3.60 3.11
N LEU A 474 25.08 -2.41 3.49
CA LEU A 474 25.90 -1.32 4.02
C LEU A 474 25.78 -1.22 5.55
N CYS A 475 26.62 -1.97 6.26
CA CYS A 475 27.07 -1.54 7.57
C CYS A 475 28.11 -0.42 7.38
N GLY A 476 27.70 0.85 7.38
CA GLY A 476 28.64 1.97 7.44
C GLY A 476 28.11 3.32 6.96
N ASN A 477 28.26 4.34 7.80
CA ASN A 477 28.16 5.75 7.42
C ASN A 477 29.03 6.06 6.19
N SER A 478 28.41 6.49 5.08
CA SER A 478 29.02 7.47 4.19
C SER A 478 27.95 8.09 3.29
N ALA A 479 27.75 9.39 3.47
CA ALA A 479 27.30 10.25 2.40
C ALA A 479 28.28 10.09 1.23
N ASP A 480 27.81 9.55 0.10
CA ASP A 480 28.46 9.71 -1.19
C ASP A 480 27.40 9.69 -2.31
N PRO A 481 27.63 10.42 -3.41
CA PRO A 481 26.58 10.89 -4.31
C PRO A 481 26.12 9.81 -5.29
N LEU A 482 24.82 9.88 -5.61
CA LEU A 482 24.06 9.31 -6.73
C LEU A 482 24.69 8.15 -7.52
N PRO A 483 24.00 7.00 -7.63
CA PRO A 483 24.41 5.97 -8.59
C PRO A 483 24.31 6.53 -10.03
N PRO A 484 25.16 6.08 -10.96
CA PRO A 484 25.03 6.45 -12.36
C PRO A 484 23.65 6.00 -12.87
N LEU A 485 22.95 6.91 -13.57
CA LEU A 485 21.80 6.59 -14.39
C LEU A 485 22.19 5.43 -15.33
N ASN A 486 21.61 4.25 -15.12
CA ASN A 486 21.86 3.08 -15.95
C ASN A 486 21.60 3.43 -17.43
N GLN A 487 22.67 3.46 -18.21
CA GLN A 487 22.63 3.02 -19.60
C GLN A 487 22.61 1.49 -19.59
N GLU A 488 21.45 0.87 -19.50
CA GLU A 488 21.30 -0.53 -19.91
C GLU A 488 20.05 -0.72 -20.75
N LYS A 489 20.20 -1.58 -21.75
CA LYS A 489 19.47 -1.71 -23.01
C LYS A 489 18.17 -2.49 -22.91
#